data_AF-A0A963UTZ7-F1
#
_entry.id   AF-A0A963UTZ7-F1
#
_cell.length_a   1.000
_cell.length_b   1.000
_cell.length_c   1.000
_cell.angle_alpha   90.00
_cell.angle_beta   90.00
_cell.angle_gamma   90.00
#
_symmetry.space_group_name_H-M   'P 1'
#
loop_
_entity.id
_entity.type
_entity.pdbx_description
1 polymer ?
#
loop_
_entity_poly.entity_id
_entity_poly.type
_entity_poly.pdbx_seq_one_letter_code
_entity_poly.pdbx_strand_id
1 'polypeptide(L)'
;MARKSKLVAGHGVIVKAANGDVISYDQTGLTMRLSDRVIEDIALRLGTSRGETGSMGAEAGKSANAREVADLLDGIDAWDPQIDGDWLVFSARLPGRQGVRRYRRPITGGQVIADTPGPIYGLLGLGGPRAAHAFDGRPDFPQHILAPADDIGAVGHAGVERAAISAGLEQVREMTREALVANALLNWRLDEYDSLPLIMTRVETDSSATSASLSDGMAFDNMIAAAKCLKMAAQSLGKKPKLLAILLDFALEEMSGSASAYRDGMLALMARAEDELGKLGYDRPLFVALFESGTPEIATSAAIEGQWELAWNHGEHRLVFAAPSYMFALDPFDRLTEDGARDAAEMVARAVLAEETWRCPVLHLAERSVLGGGKTIRVVARSIAPLIIDADDPFGAGKSAGFTLVGAENGAKIKKVECDSSDPMAILVHCDKRPEGTNLRLGYAHDPQAGKSPGANAGSLRDDWQLQGRSGRMLYRWALPVLLPITDGGGRDA
;
A
#
# COMPACT_ATOMS: atom_id res chain seq x y z
N MET A 1 -32.38 -51.88 -23.01
CA MET A 1 -31.33 -52.89 -22.76
C MET A 1 -30.62 -52.53 -21.46
N ALA A 2 -30.61 -53.46 -20.51
CA ALA A 2 -30.09 -53.30 -19.16
C ALA A 2 -28.58 -53.04 -19.15
N ARG A 3 -28.13 -51.99 -18.43
CA ARG A 3 -26.75 -51.92 -17.95
C ARG A 3 -26.60 -53.02 -16.91
N LYS A 4 -25.85 -54.08 -17.26
CA LYS A 4 -25.36 -55.08 -16.31
C LYS A 4 -24.60 -54.34 -15.20
N SER A 5 -25.15 -54.28 -13.99
CA SER A 5 -24.36 -53.94 -12.81
C SER A 5 -23.37 -55.09 -12.60
N LYS A 6 -22.09 -54.81 -12.80
CA LYS A 6 -21.03 -55.67 -12.26
C LYS A 6 -21.06 -55.47 -10.75
N LEU A 7 -21.57 -56.45 -10.01
CA LEU A 7 -21.31 -56.56 -8.57
C LEU A 7 -19.79 -56.69 -8.39
N VAL A 8 -19.15 -55.60 -8.02
CA VAL A 8 -17.75 -55.61 -7.57
C VAL A 8 -17.79 -55.89 -6.08
N ALA A 9 -17.14 -56.97 -5.63
CA ALA A 9 -16.99 -57.25 -4.22
C ALA A 9 -16.26 -56.06 -3.56
N GLY A 10 -16.96 -55.33 -2.69
CA GLY A 10 -16.46 -54.12 -2.03
C GLY A 10 -15.45 -54.38 -0.91
N HIS A 11 -14.79 -55.54 -0.93
CA HIS A 11 -13.78 -55.95 0.04
C HIS A 11 -12.77 -56.89 -0.62
N GLY A 12 -11.50 -56.79 -0.25
CA GLY A 12 -10.45 -57.68 -0.74
C GLY A 12 -9.18 -57.64 0.10
N VAL A 13 -8.31 -58.64 -0.08
CA VAL A 13 -7.05 -58.79 0.66
C VAL A 13 -5.89 -58.58 -0.30
N ILE A 14 -4.97 -57.69 0.07
CA ILE A 14 -3.78 -57.34 -0.72
C ILE A 14 -2.57 -58.12 -0.21
N VAL A 15 -2.41 -58.22 1.11
CA VAL A 15 -1.29 -58.92 1.74
C VAL A 15 -1.81 -59.85 2.81
N LYS A 16 -1.43 -61.13 2.74
CA LYS A 16 -1.82 -62.18 3.68
C LYS A 16 -0.57 -62.84 4.29
N ALA A 17 -0.56 -62.97 5.61
CA ALA A 17 0.45 -63.70 6.36
C ALA A 17 -0.13 -65.00 6.91
N ALA A 18 0.73 -65.87 7.46
CA ALA A 18 0.33 -67.18 7.99
C ALA A 18 -0.69 -67.08 9.14
N ASN A 19 -0.74 -65.95 9.83
CA ASN A 19 -1.66 -65.65 10.94
C ASN A 19 -2.87 -64.78 10.54
N GLY A 20 -3.09 -64.53 9.24
CA GLY A 20 -4.27 -63.83 8.72
C GLY A 20 -3.95 -62.73 7.72
N ASP A 21 -4.99 -61.98 7.33
CA ASP A 21 -4.88 -60.89 6.36
C ASP A 21 -4.24 -59.66 7.04
N VAL A 22 -3.21 -59.08 6.40
CA VAL A 22 -2.38 -57.99 6.93
C VAL A 22 -2.77 -56.64 6.33
N ILE A 23 -3.04 -56.62 5.02
CA ILE A 23 -3.56 -55.43 4.32
C ILE A 23 -4.77 -55.87 3.52
N SER A 24 -5.91 -55.25 3.80
CA SER A 24 -7.18 -55.38 3.10
C SER A 24 -7.64 -54.02 2.58
N TYR A 25 -8.70 -54.01 1.78
CA TYR A 25 -9.40 -52.80 1.40
C TYR A 25 -10.90 -53.03 1.46
N ASP A 26 -11.64 -51.97 1.73
CA ASP A 26 -13.10 -51.92 1.61
C ASP A 26 -13.55 -50.63 0.89
N GLN A 27 -14.85 -50.32 0.92
CA GLN A 27 -15.41 -49.14 0.27
C GLN A 27 -14.94 -47.80 0.86
N THR A 28 -14.33 -47.81 2.05
CA THR A 28 -13.81 -46.63 2.76
C THR A 28 -12.30 -46.43 2.56
N GLY A 29 -11.59 -47.44 2.04
CA GLY A 29 -10.16 -47.35 1.73
C GLY A 29 -9.37 -48.59 2.14
N LEU A 30 -8.07 -48.43 2.36
CA LEU A 30 -7.17 -49.50 2.83
C LEU A 30 -7.31 -49.71 4.34
N THR A 31 -7.45 -50.96 4.76
CA THR A 31 -7.43 -51.41 6.15
C THR A 31 -6.17 -52.24 6.41
N MET A 32 -5.38 -51.88 7.42
CA MET A 32 -4.15 -52.58 7.77
C MET A 32 -4.23 -53.12 9.19
N ARG A 33 -3.91 -54.41 9.36
CA ARG A 33 -3.90 -55.07 10.65
C ARG A 33 -2.51 -54.96 11.28
N LEU A 34 -2.41 -54.18 12.34
CA LEU A 34 -1.17 -53.97 13.09
C LEU A 34 -1.11 -54.91 14.29
N SER A 35 0.10 -55.32 14.69
CA SER A 35 0.29 -56.08 15.93
C SER A 35 0.03 -55.20 17.15
N ASP A 36 -0.45 -55.77 18.26
CA ASP A 36 -0.71 -55.05 19.51
C ASP A 36 0.48 -54.20 19.96
N ARG A 37 1.71 -54.69 19.79
CA ARG A 37 2.95 -53.96 20.11
C ARG A 37 3.18 -52.69 19.28
N VAL A 38 2.73 -52.71 18.02
CA VAL A 38 2.80 -51.56 17.11
C VAL A 38 1.64 -50.60 17.37
N ILE A 39 0.46 -51.13 17.71
CA ILE A 39 -0.67 -50.31 18.17
C ILE A 39 -0.30 -49.60 19.48
N GLU A 40 0.38 -50.28 20.40
CA GLU A 40 0.92 -49.69 21.63
C GLU A 40 1.97 -48.62 21.34
N ASP A 41 2.94 -48.86 20.45
CA ASP A 41 3.94 -47.83 20.06
C ASP A 41 3.28 -46.62 19.38
N ILE A 42 2.28 -46.86 18.52
CA ILE A 42 1.50 -45.80 17.89
C ILE A 42 0.67 -45.05 18.93
N ALA A 43 0.01 -45.74 19.88
CA ALA A 43 -0.74 -45.12 20.96
C ALA A 43 0.19 -44.29 21.89
N LEU A 44 1.44 -44.75 22.08
CA LEU A 44 2.47 -44.04 22.82
C LEU A 44 2.89 -42.76 22.10
N ARG A 45 3.03 -42.80 20.76
CA ARG A 45 3.35 -41.63 19.93
C ARG A 45 2.17 -40.70 19.72
N LEU A 46 0.93 -41.22 19.76
CA LEU A 46 -0.32 -40.46 19.65
C LEU A 46 -0.87 -40.02 21.02
N GLY A 47 -0.18 -40.32 22.13
CA GLY A 47 -0.50 -39.83 23.47
C GLY A 47 -1.82 -40.35 24.08
N THR A 48 -2.29 -41.55 23.72
CA THR A 48 -3.63 -42.06 24.10
C THR A 48 -3.65 -43.17 25.15
N SER A 49 -2.52 -43.47 25.81
CA SER A 49 -2.47 -44.53 26.83
C SER A 49 -3.27 -44.18 28.09
N ARG A 50 -4.31 -44.97 28.35
CA ARG A 50 -5.18 -44.88 29.52
C ARG A 50 -4.51 -45.54 30.74
N GLY A 51 -4.00 -44.69 31.66
CA GLY A 51 -3.90 -44.93 33.11
C GLY A 51 -2.75 -45.80 33.64
N GLU A 52 -1.81 -45.20 34.38
CA GLU A 52 -1.80 -45.22 35.86
C GLU A 52 -0.59 -44.44 36.42
N THR A 53 -0.91 -43.42 37.23
CA THR A 53 -0.10 -42.78 38.31
C THR A 53 1.42 -42.61 38.11
N GLY A 54 1.83 -41.38 37.77
CA GLY A 54 3.21 -40.90 37.94
C GLY A 54 3.47 -39.66 37.10
N SER A 55 3.60 -38.50 37.73
CA SER A 55 3.84 -37.20 37.09
C SER A 55 5.08 -37.20 36.20
N MET A 56 4.93 -36.79 34.94
CA MET A 56 5.72 -35.76 34.25
C MET A 56 5.09 -35.48 32.88
N GLY A 57 5.06 -34.21 32.50
CA GLY A 57 4.06 -33.63 31.60
C GLY A 57 4.35 -33.72 30.10
N ALA A 58 3.26 -33.88 29.36
CA ALA A 58 3.11 -33.43 27.99
C ALA A 58 1.74 -32.75 27.91
N GLU A 59 1.74 -31.44 27.68
CA GLU A 59 0.56 -30.57 27.65
C GLU A 59 -0.36 -30.94 26.49
N ALA A 60 -1.35 -31.79 26.76
CA ALA A 60 -2.59 -31.77 26.03
C ALA A 60 -3.25 -30.41 26.29
N GLY A 61 -3.54 -29.66 25.22
CA GLY A 61 -4.21 -28.36 25.29
C GLY A 61 -5.38 -28.42 26.27
N LYS A 62 -5.33 -27.55 27.28
CA LYS A 62 -6.42 -27.40 28.24
C LYS A 62 -7.69 -27.14 27.43
N SER A 63 -8.62 -28.11 27.42
CA SER A 63 -10.02 -27.80 27.21
C SER A 63 -10.38 -26.79 28.29
N ALA A 64 -10.41 -25.49 27.98
CA ALA A 64 -10.94 -24.52 28.92
C ALA A 64 -12.36 -24.94 29.29
N ASN A 65 -12.78 -24.51 30.47
CA ASN A 65 -14.13 -24.72 30.92
C ASN A 65 -15.09 -24.22 29.83
N ALA A 66 -16.05 -25.03 29.38
CA ALA A 66 -16.99 -24.65 28.34
C ALA A 66 -17.71 -23.32 28.66
N ARG A 67 -17.82 -22.99 29.96
CA ARG A 67 -18.31 -21.71 30.44
C ARG A 67 -17.37 -20.53 30.14
N GLU A 68 -16.05 -20.70 30.32
CA GLU A 68 -15.06 -19.67 29.98
C GLU A 68 -15.01 -19.40 28.47
N VAL A 69 -15.17 -20.44 27.65
CA VAL A 69 -15.27 -20.30 26.18
C VAL A 69 -16.56 -19.56 25.80
N ALA A 70 -17.69 -19.89 26.44
CA ALA A 70 -18.95 -19.21 26.19
C ALA A 70 -18.88 -17.72 26.57
N ASP A 71 -18.28 -17.38 27.71
CA ASP A 71 -18.10 -15.99 28.15
C ASP A 71 -17.18 -15.20 27.19
N LEU A 72 -16.14 -15.85 26.65
CA LEU A 72 -15.24 -15.27 25.63
C LEU A 72 -15.86 -15.16 24.23
N LEU A 73 -17.04 -15.72 23.98
CA LEU A 73 -17.74 -15.65 22.69
C LEU A 73 -19.14 -15.04 22.81
N ASP A 74 -19.43 -14.37 23.93
CA ASP A 74 -20.72 -13.74 24.14
C ASP A 74 -21.05 -12.76 22.99
N GLY A 75 -22.28 -12.86 22.48
CA GLY A 75 -22.74 -12.11 21.31
C GLY A 75 -22.19 -12.55 19.94
N ILE A 76 -21.42 -13.64 19.86
CA ILE A 76 -20.89 -14.20 18.61
C ILE A 76 -21.53 -15.56 18.32
N ASP A 77 -22.18 -15.69 17.16
CA ASP A 77 -22.60 -16.99 16.61
C ASP A 77 -21.37 -17.75 16.07
N ALA A 78 -20.64 -18.36 17.01
CA ALA A 78 -19.42 -19.10 16.76
C ALA A 78 -19.69 -20.61 16.68
N TRP A 79 -18.98 -21.27 15.78
CA TRP A 79 -19.03 -22.70 15.53
C TRP A 79 -17.66 -23.33 15.77
N ASP A 80 -17.66 -24.54 16.31
CA ASP A 80 -16.46 -25.33 16.61
C ASP A 80 -15.35 -24.54 17.36
N PRO A 81 -15.64 -23.94 18.53
CA PRO A 81 -14.65 -23.22 19.30
C PRO A 81 -13.62 -24.18 19.92
N GLN A 82 -12.35 -23.86 19.75
CA GLN A 82 -11.20 -24.66 20.18
C GLN A 82 -10.14 -23.76 20.79
N ILE A 83 -9.36 -24.29 21.74
CA ILE A 83 -8.22 -23.57 22.30
C ILE A 83 -6.93 -24.11 21.67
N ASP A 84 -6.13 -23.18 21.17
CA ASP A 84 -4.84 -23.39 20.55
C ASP A 84 -3.82 -22.45 21.21
N GLY A 85 -3.12 -22.97 22.23
CA GLY A 85 -2.23 -22.16 23.07
C GLY A 85 -2.96 -21.01 23.76
N ASP A 86 -2.52 -19.78 23.52
CA ASP A 86 -3.10 -18.55 24.07
C ASP A 86 -4.28 -18.01 23.24
N TRP A 87 -4.76 -18.77 22.26
CA TRP A 87 -5.81 -18.36 21.34
C TRP A 87 -7.04 -19.25 21.45
N LEU A 88 -8.21 -18.61 21.45
CA LEU A 88 -9.47 -19.23 21.11
C LEU A 88 -9.67 -19.13 19.60
N VAL A 89 -9.88 -20.26 18.94
CA VAL A 89 -10.04 -20.38 17.49
C VAL A 89 -11.44 -20.94 17.19
N PHE A 90 -12.16 -20.31 16.27
CA PHE A 90 -13.55 -20.68 15.96
C PHE A 90 -13.93 -20.24 14.54
N SER A 91 -15.01 -20.80 14.00
CA SER A 91 -15.62 -20.31 12.76
C SER A 91 -16.83 -19.43 13.07
N ALA A 92 -17.06 -18.38 12.29
CA ALA A 92 -18.23 -17.52 12.48
C ALA A 92 -18.61 -16.78 11.19
N ARG A 93 -19.78 -16.15 11.20
CA ARG A 93 -20.14 -15.10 10.24
C ARG A 93 -20.06 -13.73 10.93
N LEU A 94 -18.91 -13.07 10.85
CA LEU A 94 -18.71 -11.74 11.43
C LEU A 94 -18.99 -10.61 10.42
N PRO A 95 -19.25 -9.37 10.89
CA PRO A 95 -19.45 -8.22 10.00
C PRO A 95 -18.26 -7.99 9.06
N GLY A 96 -18.56 -7.65 7.80
CA GLY A 96 -17.58 -7.38 6.75
C GLY A 96 -17.79 -8.23 5.49
N ARG A 97 -17.06 -7.91 4.43
CA ARG A 97 -17.16 -8.57 3.12
C ARG A 97 -16.54 -9.96 3.09
N GLN A 98 -15.70 -10.31 4.06
CA GLN A 98 -15.00 -11.59 4.09
C GLN A 98 -15.94 -12.81 4.09
N GLY A 99 -17.17 -12.70 4.60
CA GLY A 99 -18.09 -13.83 4.72
C GLY A 99 -17.73 -14.80 5.86
N VAL A 100 -18.20 -16.04 5.79
CA VAL A 100 -17.95 -17.07 6.81
C VAL A 100 -16.50 -17.54 6.75
N ARG A 101 -15.76 -17.42 7.88
CA ARG A 101 -14.35 -17.82 7.98
C ARG A 101 -14.00 -18.27 9.40
N ARG A 102 -12.76 -18.72 9.55
CA ARG A 102 -12.11 -19.01 10.83
C ARG A 102 -11.48 -17.73 11.39
N TYR A 103 -11.56 -17.58 12.71
CA TYR A 103 -11.10 -16.42 13.47
C TYR A 103 -10.34 -16.87 14.72
N ARG A 104 -9.54 -15.95 15.26
CA ARG A 104 -8.86 -16.10 16.55
C ARG A 104 -9.23 -14.95 17.50
N ARG A 105 -9.25 -15.23 18.80
CA ARG A 105 -9.35 -14.25 19.89
C ARG A 105 -8.37 -14.63 21.01
N PRO A 106 -7.63 -13.68 21.62
CA PRO A 106 -6.80 -14.01 22.78
C PRO A 106 -7.66 -14.52 23.95
N ILE A 107 -7.21 -15.57 24.63
CA ILE A 107 -7.92 -16.10 25.81
C ILE A 107 -7.96 -15.12 26.98
N THR A 108 -7.00 -14.18 27.02
CA THR A 108 -6.89 -13.11 28.03
C THR A 108 -7.89 -11.98 27.82
N GLY A 109 -8.71 -12.04 26.76
CA GLY A 109 -9.49 -10.91 26.28
C GLY A 109 -8.71 -10.08 25.27
N GLY A 110 -9.45 -9.41 24.40
CA GLY A 110 -8.94 -8.73 23.21
C GLY A 110 -9.92 -8.83 22.05
N GLN A 111 -9.54 -8.27 20.90
CA GLN A 111 -10.40 -8.26 19.71
C GLN A 111 -10.27 -9.54 18.90
N VAL A 112 -11.31 -9.83 18.11
CA VAL A 112 -11.35 -10.96 17.18
C VAL A 112 -10.64 -10.57 15.88
N ILE A 113 -9.73 -11.43 15.42
CA ILE A 113 -8.98 -11.28 14.17
C ILE A 113 -9.18 -12.49 13.26
N ALA A 114 -8.95 -12.34 11.96
CA ALA A 114 -9.08 -13.44 11.01
C ALA A 114 -7.95 -14.46 11.17
N ASP A 115 -8.29 -15.76 11.12
CA ASP A 115 -7.31 -16.84 11.10
C ASP A 115 -6.84 -17.09 9.66
N THR A 116 -5.80 -16.38 9.25
CA THR A 116 -5.31 -16.41 7.86
C THR A 116 -4.05 -17.28 7.72
N PRO A 117 -3.79 -17.92 6.57
CA PRO A 117 -2.47 -18.46 6.27
C PRO A 117 -1.49 -17.34 5.91
N GLY A 118 -0.19 -17.61 6.05
CA GLY A 118 0.87 -16.71 5.58
C GLY A 118 1.30 -15.63 6.58
N PRO A 119 2.08 -14.63 6.13
CA PRO A 119 2.62 -13.58 6.98
C PRO A 119 1.55 -12.59 7.45
N ILE A 120 1.90 -11.78 8.44
CA ILE A 120 1.19 -10.52 8.73
C ILE A 120 1.90 -9.42 7.96
N TYR A 121 1.15 -8.70 7.15
CA TYR A 121 1.68 -7.57 6.40
C TYR A 121 1.55 -6.28 7.20
N GLY A 122 2.52 -5.39 7.08
CA GLY A 122 2.47 -4.02 7.55
C GLY A 122 2.32 -3.07 6.37
N LEU A 123 1.42 -2.11 6.51
CA LEU A 123 1.34 -0.96 5.64
C LEU A 123 1.37 0.28 6.53
N LEU A 124 2.55 0.87 6.63
CA LEU A 124 2.84 1.94 7.56
C LEU A 124 2.84 3.29 6.83
N GLY A 125 2.63 4.38 7.55
CA GLY A 125 2.72 5.74 7.03
C GLY A 125 3.61 6.61 7.89
N LEU A 126 4.27 7.58 7.26
CA LEU A 126 5.08 8.61 7.91
C LEU A 126 4.86 9.94 7.19
N GLY A 127 4.54 10.99 7.94
CA GLY A 127 4.29 12.29 7.32
C GLY A 127 4.11 13.46 8.28
N GLY A 128 3.74 14.60 7.71
CA GLY A 128 3.40 15.81 8.46
C GLY A 128 1.95 15.78 8.95
N PRO A 129 1.45 16.90 9.52
CA PRO A 129 0.08 16.97 10.02
C PRO A 129 -1.01 16.69 8.98
N ARG A 130 -0.76 16.86 7.66
CA ARG A 130 -1.76 16.50 6.63
C ARG A 130 -1.97 14.99 6.54
N ALA A 131 -0.94 14.19 6.85
CA ALA A 131 -1.03 12.74 6.82
C ALA A 131 -1.87 12.15 7.97
N ALA A 132 -2.14 12.95 9.01
CA ALA A 132 -2.97 12.55 10.15
C ALA A 132 -4.48 12.52 9.84
N HIS A 133 -4.86 12.69 8.58
CA HIS A 133 -6.25 12.70 8.15
C HIS A 133 -6.83 11.29 8.12
N ALA A 134 -7.99 11.11 8.75
CA ALA A 134 -8.75 9.87 8.75
C ALA A 134 -10.24 10.17 8.55
N PHE A 135 -10.95 9.18 8.01
CA PHE A 135 -12.38 9.28 7.73
C PHE A 135 -13.18 8.39 8.66
N ASP A 136 -14.39 8.83 8.98
CA ASP A 136 -15.35 8.04 9.71
C ASP A 136 -15.65 6.73 8.96
N GLY A 137 -15.79 5.64 9.71
CA GLY A 137 -16.18 4.34 9.18
C GLY A 137 -15.15 3.25 9.46
N ARG A 138 -15.57 2.01 9.22
CA ARG A 138 -14.75 0.82 9.42
C ARG A 138 -14.31 0.24 8.08
N PRO A 139 -13.18 -0.47 8.04
CA PRO A 139 -12.78 -1.19 6.85
C PRO A 139 -13.84 -2.21 6.42
N ASP A 140 -13.92 -2.53 5.13
CA ASP A 140 -14.82 -3.59 4.63
C ASP A 140 -14.45 -4.97 5.19
N PHE A 141 -13.23 -5.11 5.71
CA PHE A 141 -12.67 -6.34 6.28
C PHE A 141 -12.15 -6.10 7.71
N PRO A 142 -13.02 -5.85 8.70
CA PRO A 142 -12.59 -5.38 10.03
C PRO A 142 -11.63 -6.34 10.75
N GLN A 143 -11.78 -7.65 10.55
CA GLN A 143 -10.92 -8.65 11.18
C GLN A 143 -9.61 -8.90 10.43
N HIS A 144 -9.42 -8.29 9.25
CA HIS A 144 -8.21 -8.40 8.44
C HIS A 144 -7.36 -7.12 8.44
N ILE A 145 -8.00 -5.95 8.57
CA ILE A 145 -7.34 -4.65 8.59
C ILE A 145 -7.33 -4.16 10.03
N LEU A 146 -6.13 -4.16 10.61
CA LEU A 146 -5.92 -4.05 12.05
C LEU A 146 -4.94 -2.91 12.36
N ALA A 147 -4.93 -2.46 13.60
CA ALA A 147 -3.93 -1.56 14.17
C ALA A 147 -3.24 -2.25 15.36
N PRO A 148 -2.08 -1.74 15.83
CA PRO A 148 -1.55 -2.14 17.13
C PRO A 148 -2.60 -1.94 18.23
N ALA A 149 -2.75 -2.92 19.13
CA ALA A 149 -3.58 -2.77 20.33
C ALA A 149 -2.79 -2.01 21.41
N ASP A 150 -2.66 -0.70 21.20
CA ASP A 150 -1.92 0.25 22.03
C ASP A 150 -2.81 1.43 22.50
N ASP A 151 -4.13 1.27 22.43
CA ASP A 151 -5.19 2.24 22.75
C ASP A 151 -5.26 3.50 21.84
N ILE A 152 -4.42 3.57 20.80
CA ILE A 152 -4.33 4.74 19.90
C ILE A 152 -5.03 4.44 18.57
N GLY A 153 -4.79 3.26 17.99
CA GLY A 153 -5.43 2.82 16.75
C GLY A 153 -4.61 3.11 15.49
N ALA A 154 -5.25 3.47 14.38
CA ALA A 154 -4.58 3.60 13.08
C ALA A 154 -3.91 4.98 12.85
N VAL A 155 -4.39 6.02 13.53
CA VAL A 155 -3.80 7.37 13.53
C VAL A 155 -2.91 7.48 14.77
N GLY A 156 -1.60 7.68 14.59
CA GLY A 156 -0.64 7.75 15.68
C GLY A 156 -0.74 9.00 16.58
N HIS A 157 0.26 9.20 17.43
CA HIS A 157 0.24 10.24 18.48
C HIS A 157 0.48 11.68 18.00
N ALA A 158 0.55 11.92 16.69
CA ALA A 158 0.90 13.24 16.12
C ALA A 158 2.18 13.87 16.74
N GLY A 159 3.13 13.02 17.13
CA GLY A 159 4.43 13.41 17.69
C GLY A 159 4.41 13.90 19.14
N VAL A 160 3.26 13.80 19.83
CA VAL A 160 3.10 14.28 21.22
C VAL A 160 3.66 13.28 22.22
N GLU A 161 3.43 11.99 21.97
CA GLU A 161 3.81 10.90 22.86
C GLU A 161 4.51 9.77 22.11
N ARG A 162 5.26 8.96 22.87
CA ARG A 162 5.91 7.77 22.36
C ARG A 162 4.92 6.62 22.33
N ALA A 163 4.74 6.01 21.16
CA ALA A 163 3.86 4.86 21.00
C ALA A 163 4.34 3.67 21.83
N ALA A 164 3.40 3.02 22.52
CA ALA A 164 3.66 1.79 23.23
C ALA A 164 3.90 0.63 22.25
N ILE A 165 4.74 -0.33 22.64
CA ILE A 165 4.97 -1.53 21.85
C ILE A 165 4.06 -2.65 22.38
N SER A 166 3.23 -3.22 21.50
CA SER A 166 2.25 -4.25 21.83
C SER A 166 2.30 -5.42 20.85
N ALA A 167 2.09 -6.63 21.34
CA ALA A 167 1.87 -7.82 20.49
C ALA A 167 0.40 -8.00 20.08
N GLY A 168 -0.50 -7.22 20.68
CA GLY A 168 -1.93 -7.27 20.39
C GLY A 168 -2.27 -6.53 19.10
N LEU A 169 -3.36 -6.97 18.47
CA LEU A 169 -3.96 -6.32 17.32
C LEU A 169 -5.41 -5.97 17.62
N GLU A 170 -5.85 -4.82 17.13
CA GLU A 170 -7.24 -4.37 17.24
C GLU A 170 -7.81 -3.94 15.90
N GLN A 171 -9.13 -3.98 15.77
CA GLN A 171 -9.85 -3.51 14.60
C GLN A 171 -9.71 -1.99 14.49
N VAL A 172 -9.46 -1.54 13.28
CA VAL A 172 -9.35 -0.12 12.97
C VAL A 172 -10.71 0.58 13.17
N ARG A 173 -10.67 1.75 13.83
CA ARG A 173 -11.85 2.57 14.16
C ARG A 173 -12.14 3.64 13.11
N GLU A 174 -11.10 4.08 12.39
CA GLU A 174 -11.13 5.18 11.43
C GLU A 174 -10.31 4.83 10.18
N MET A 175 -10.76 5.24 9.02
CA MET A 175 -10.11 4.92 7.75
C MET A 175 -8.99 5.92 7.44
N THR A 176 -7.76 5.57 7.81
CA THR A 176 -6.57 6.27 7.29
C THR A 176 -6.29 5.88 5.84
N ARG A 177 -5.37 6.58 5.18
CA ARG A 177 -4.93 6.21 3.83
C ARG A 177 -4.38 4.78 3.78
N GLU A 178 -3.64 4.37 4.80
CA GLU A 178 -3.09 3.02 4.96
C GLU A 178 -4.21 1.99 5.02
N ALA A 179 -5.22 2.25 5.86
CA ALA A 179 -6.40 1.40 5.96
C ALA A 179 -7.19 1.33 4.65
N LEU A 180 -7.33 2.45 3.92
CA LEU A 180 -7.97 2.49 2.60
C LEU A 180 -7.19 1.68 1.55
N VAL A 181 -5.85 1.74 1.55
CA VAL A 181 -5.00 0.95 0.65
C VAL A 181 -5.15 -0.54 0.96
N ALA A 182 -5.10 -0.93 2.24
CA ALA A 182 -5.36 -2.30 2.67
C ALA A 182 -6.77 -2.76 2.23
N ASN A 183 -7.77 -1.88 2.33
CA ASN A 183 -9.13 -2.15 1.92
C ASN A 183 -9.25 -2.38 0.41
N ALA A 184 -8.56 -1.58 -0.42
CA ALA A 184 -8.51 -1.78 -1.87
C ALA A 184 -7.87 -3.14 -2.24
N LEU A 185 -6.73 -3.46 -1.61
CA LEU A 185 -6.03 -4.73 -1.83
C LEU A 185 -6.89 -5.94 -1.49
N LEU A 186 -7.53 -5.95 -0.31
CA LEU A 186 -8.37 -7.08 0.10
C LEU A 186 -9.64 -7.20 -0.74
N ASN A 187 -10.20 -6.08 -1.19
CA ASN A 187 -11.33 -6.08 -2.11
C ASN A 187 -10.96 -6.75 -3.45
N TRP A 188 -9.82 -6.42 -4.06
CA TRP A 188 -9.40 -7.09 -5.30
C TRP A 188 -9.11 -8.57 -5.08
N ARG A 189 -8.43 -8.92 -3.98
CA ARG A 189 -8.17 -10.33 -3.64
C ARG A 189 -9.47 -11.10 -3.45
N LEU A 190 -10.49 -10.50 -2.82
CA LEU A 190 -11.81 -11.12 -2.70
C LEU A 190 -12.46 -11.34 -4.06
N ASP A 191 -12.45 -10.32 -4.92
CA ASP A 191 -13.06 -10.37 -6.25
C ASP A 191 -12.34 -11.36 -7.19
N GLU A 192 -11.03 -11.56 -7.00
CA GLU A 192 -10.18 -12.53 -7.71
C GLU A 192 -10.17 -13.92 -7.06
N TYR A 193 -10.93 -14.15 -5.99
CA TYR A 193 -10.97 -15.39 -5.22
C TYR A 193 -9.63 -15.81 -4.60
N ASP A 194 -8.74 -14.86 -4.33
CA ASP A 194 -7.47 -15.08 -3.67
C ASP A 194 -7.60 -15.04 -2.13
N SER A 195 -6.55 -15.52 -1.45
CA SER A 195 -6.41 -15.52 0.00
C SER A 195 -6.44 -14.11 0.60
N LEU A 196 -7.21 -13.91 1.67
CA LEU A 196 -7.25 -12.64 2.40
C LEU A 196 -6.24 -12.66 3.56
N PRO A 197 -5.12 -11.90 3.50
CA PRO A 197 -4.15 -11.88 4.58
C PRO A 197 -4.60 -11.00 5.77
N LEU A 198 -3.77 -10.97 6.83
CA LEU A 198 -3.84 -9.93 7.86
C LEU A 198 -2.93 -8.76 7.45
N ILE A 199 -3.44 -7.53 7.59
CA ILE A 199 -2.70 -6.30 7.31
C ILE A 199 -2.82 -5.39 8.53
N MET A 200 -1.68 -5.07 9.15
CA MET A 200 -1.58 -4.06 10.20
C MET A 200 -1.26 -2.70 9.56
N THR A 201 -2.07 -1.70 9.88
CA THR A 201 -1.97 -0.35 9.35
C THR A 201 -1.74 0.66 10.47
N ARG A 202 -0.85 1.62 10.24
CA ARG A 202 -0.58 2.73 11.17
C ARG A 202 0.09 3.87 10.42
N VAL A 203 -0.39 5.10 10.59
CA VAL A 203 0.31 6.31 10.17
C VAL A 203 0.84 7.04 11.40
N GLU A 204 2.10 7.47 11.34
CA GLU A 204 2.70 8.32 12.35
C GLU A 204 3.04 9.68 11.76
N THR A 205 2.73 10.72 12.52
CA THR A 205 2.91 12.10 12.10
C THR A 205 3.48 12.94 13.23
N ASP A 206 4.11 14.06 12.89
CA ASP A 206 4.49 15.09 13.85
C ASP A 206 4.48 16.48 13.18
N SER A 207 4.88 17.51 13.91
CA SER A 207 4.92 18.91 13.46
C SER A 207 6.26 19.34 12.88
N SER A 208 7.06 18.39 12.35
CA SER A 208 8.32 18.70 11.70
C SER A 208 8.14 19.71 10.58
N ALA A 209 9.00 20.74 10.56
CA ALA A 209 8.99 21.79 9.53
C ALA A 209 9.89 21.47 8.33
N THR A 210 10.71 20.42 8.42
CA THR A 210 11.59 19.99 7.32
C THR A 210 11.68 18.47 7.29
N SER A 211 11.96 17.90 6.13
CA SER A 211 12.18 16.48 5.91
C SER A 211 13.35 15.92 6.75
N ALA A 212 14.39 16.74 6.97
CA ALA A 212 15.47 16.40 7.91
C ALA A 212 14.95 16.31 9.36
N SER A 213 14.12 17.25 9.80
CA SER A 213 13.49 17.20 11.13
C SER A 213 12.54 16.01 11.26
N LEU A 214 11.80 15.65 10.22
CA LEU A 214 10.90 14.50 10.22
C LEU A 214 11.67 13.19 10.43
N SER A 215 12.85 13.05 9.81
CA SER A 215 13.74 11.91 10.01
C SER A 215 14.16 11.74 11.48
N ASP A 216 14.37 12.85 12.20
CA ASP A 216 14.78 12.87 13.60
C ASP A 216 13.61 13.02 14.59
N GLY A 217 12.39 13.11 14.06
CA GLY A 217 11.18 13.41 14.79
C GLY A 217 10.57 12.21 15.51
N MET A 218 9.61 12.51 16.38
CA MET A 218 8.86 11.50 17.13
C MET A 218 8.03 10.61 16.21
N ALA A 219 7.56 11.15 15.07
CA ALA A 219 6.82 10.37 14.08
C ALA A 219 7.66 9.20 13.55
N PHE A 220 8.93 9.44 13.25
CA PHE A 220 9.85 8.40 12.79
C PHE A 220 10.06 7.33 13.87
N ASP A 221 10.35 7.74 15.11
CA ASP A 221 10.55 6.83 16.23
C ASP A 221 9.30 5.96 16.48
N ASN A 222 8.11 6.55 16.40
CA ASN A 222 6.85 5.82 16.54
C ASN A 222 6.56 4.91 15.35
N MET A 223 6.95 5.28 14.13
CA MET A 223 6.80 4.39 12.95
C MET A 223 7.66 3.14 13.13
N ILE A 224 8.87 3.27 13.70
CA ILE A 224 9.70 2.12 14.08
C ILE A 224 9.08 1.34 15.24
N ALA A 225 8.41 1.99 16.20
CA ALA A 225 7.66 1.30 17.25
C ALA A 225 6.50 0.47 16.68
N ALA A 226 5.75 1.01 15.71
CA ALA A 226 4.71 0.27 14.99
C ALA A 226 5.28 -0.96 14.26
N ALA A 227 6.45 -0.83 13.60
CA ALA A 227 7.13 -1.97 13.00
C ALA A 227 7.55 -3.04 14.05
N LYS A 228 7.87 -2.64 15.29
CA LYS A 228 8.09 -3.59 16.40
C LYS A 228 6.80 -4.27 16.82
N CYS A 229 5.68 -3.54 16.90
CA CYS A 229 4.35 -4.13 17.16
C CYS A 229 4.00 -5.20 16.12
N LEU A 230 4.20 -4.91 14.82
CA LEU A 230 3.99 -5.88 13.74
C LEU A 230 4.81 -7.15 13.94
N LYS A 231 6.10 -7.01 14.30
CA LYS A 231 6.98 -8.15 14.55
C LYS A 231 6.50 -8.99 15.72
N MET A 232 6.12 -8.34 16.83
CA MET A 232 5.63 -9.03 18.03
C MET A 232 4.27 -9.72 17.80
N ALA A 233 3.36 -9.06 17.08
CA ALA A 233 2.07 -9.64 16.69
C ALA A 233 2.24 -10.84 15.74
N ALA A 234 3.19 -10.76 14.80
CA ALA A 234 3.51 -11.89 13.93
C ALA A 234 4.06 -13.07 14.75
N GLN A 235 4.98 -12.80 15.70
CA GLN A 235 5.53 -13.82 16.59
C GLN A 235 4.47 -14.49 17.47
N SER A 236 3.54 -13.73 18.06
CA SER A 236 2.47 -14.29 18.90
C SER A 236 1.50 -15.18 18.12
N LEU A 237 1.42 -15.00 16.80
CA LEU A 237 0.61 -15.81 15.88
C LEU A 237 1.42 -16.90 15.17
N GLY A 238 2.72 -17.06 15.47
CA GLY A 238 3.58 -18.03 14.78
C GLY A 238 3.81 -17.71 13.30
N LYS A 239 3.69 -16.44 12.90
CA LYS A 239 3.78 -15.93 11.53
C LYS A 239 5.05 -15.12 11.31
N LYS A 240 5.38 -14.90 10.04
CA LYS A 240 6.43 -13.95 9.64
C LYS A 240 5.84 -12.54 9.51
N PRO A 241 6.51 -11.49 9.99
CA PRO A 241 6.16 -10.12 9.66
C PRO A 241 6.72 -9.75 8.29
N LYS A 242 5.98 -8.99 7.48
CA LYS A 242 6.44 -8.42 6.22
C LYS A 242 5.94 -7.00 6.07
N LEU A 243 6.73 -6.09 5.49
CA LEU A 243 6.25 -4.77 5.11
C LEU A 243 5.85 -4.79 3.63
N LEU A 244 4.63 -4.33 3.34
CA LEU A 244 4.19 -4.07 1.97
C LEU A 244 4.76 -2.74 1.48
N ALA A 245 4.57 -1.69 2.27
CA ALA A 245 5.04 -0.36 1.95
C ALA A 245 5.10 0.56 3.18
N ILE A 246 5.86 1.65 3.02
CA ILE A 246 5.82 2.82 3.88
C ILE A 246 5.33 3.99 3.04
N LEU A 247 4.19 4.56 3.42
CA LEU A 247 3.55 5.67 2.76
C LEU A 247 4.15 6.98 3.27
N LEU A 248 4.79 7.74 2.39
CA LEU A 248 5.38 9.03 2.71
C LEU A 248 4.43 10.17 2.33
N ASP A 249 4.18 11.07 3.27
CA ASP A 249 3.35 12.26 3.06
C ASP A 249 3.97 13.49 3.74
N PHE A 250 4.95 14.05 3.05
CA PHE A 250 5.66 15.23 3.53
C PHE A 250 6.19 15.98 2.32
N ALA A 251 5.52 17.06 1.93
CA ALA A 251 5.98 17.93 0.84
C ALA A 251 5.43 19.35 0.96
N LEU A 252 4.13 19.51 1.26
CA LEU A 252 3.55 20.85 1.43
C LEU A 252 3.91 21.49 2.77
N GLU A 253 4.30 20.68 3.76
CA GLU A 253 4.78 21.14 5.06
C GLU A 253 6.27 21.52 5.06
N GLU A 254 6.99 21.25 3.98
CA GLU A 254 8.42 21.51 3.88
C GLU A 254 8.72 23.01 3.83
N MET A 255 9.46 23.50 4.83
CA MET A 255 9.81 24.91 4.99
C MET A 255 11.29 25.24 4.78
N SER A 256 12.15 24.28 4.41
CA SER A 256 13.58 24.53 4.17
C SER A 256 13.84 25.52 3.02
N GLY A 257 12.88 25.71 2.12
CA GLY A 257 12.96 26.65 1.00
C GLY A 257 13.97 26.24 -0.09
N SER A 258 14.49 25.03 -0.06
CA SER A 258 15.45 24.52 -1.04
C SER A 258 15.09 23.11 -1.52
N ALA A 259 15.08 22.93 -2.84
CA ALA A 259 14.86 21.64 -3.48
C ALA A 259 15.87 20.58 -3.01
N SER A 260 17.15 20.96 -2.90
CA SER A 260 18.20 20.05 -2.45
C SER A 260 18.05 19.69 -0.98
N ALA A 261 17.63 20.65 -0.13
CA ALA A 261 17.42 20.38 1.29
C ALA A 261 16.28 19.38 1.50
N TYR A 262 15.17 19.54 0.77
CA TYR A 262 14.07 18.57 0.76
C TYR A 262 14.53 17.19 0.27
N ARG A 263 15.17 17.13 -0.91
CA ARG A 263 15.66 15.87 -1.49
C ARG A 263 16.58 15.14 -0.53
N ASP A 264 17.61 15.82 -0.03
CA ASP A 264 18.62 15.21 0.83
C ASP A 264 18.04 14.77 2.18
N GLY A 265 17.08 15.54 2.72
CA GLY A 265 16.33 15.16 3.91
C GLY A 265 15.51 13.89 3.71
N MET A 266 14.79 13.78 2.59
CA MET A 266 14.02 12.57 2.25
C MET A 266 14.91 11.35 1.98
N LEU A 267 16.06 11.53 1.32
CA LEU A 267 17.06 10.47 1.14
C LEU A 267 17.60 9.98 2.49
N ALA A 268 17.95 10.91 3.38
CA ALA A 268 18.42 10.57 4.73
C ALA A 268 17.35 9.83 5.55
N LEU A 269 16.09 10.26 5.45
CA LEU A 269 14.94 9.61 6.08
C LEU A 269 14.78 8.16 5.58
N MET A 270 14.81 7.93 4.27
CA MET A 270 14.69 6.59 3.69
C MET A 270 15.87 5.70 4.10
N ALA A 271 17.10 6.21 4.05
CA ALA A 271 18.29 5.48 4.49
C ALA A 271 18.22 5.08 5.97
N ARG A 272 17.76 6.00 6.83
CA ARG A 272 17.57 5.73 8.27
C ARG A 272 16.48 4.69 8.49
N ALA A 273 15.35 4.78 7.77
CA ALA A 273 14.27 3.80 7.86
C ALA A 273 14.74 2.41 7.42
N GLU A 274 15.48 2.31 6.32
CA GLU A 274 16.07 1.05 5.86
C GLU A 274 17.00 0.42 6.90
N ASP A 275 17.88 1.20 7.53
CA ASP A 275 18.79 0.73 8.57
C ASP A 275 18.05 0.25 9.83
N GLU A 276 17.12 1.06 10.36
CA GLU A 276 16.36 0.72 11.57
C GLU A 276 15.42 -0.48 11.35
N LEU A 277 14.78 -0.59 10.20
CA LEU A 277 13.94 -1.74 9.85
C LEU A 277 14.79 -2.99 9.57
N GLY A 278 15.97 -2.82 8.97
CA GLY A 278 16.96 -3.89 8.79
C GLY A 278 17.42 -4.49 10.11
N LYS A 279 17.66 -3.66 11.14
CA LYS A 279 17.95 -4.12 12.53
C LYS A 279 16.80 -4.94 13.13
N LEU A 280 15.57 -4.70 12.69
CA LEU A 280 14.40 -5.50 13.09
C LEU A 280 14.22 -6.77 12.24
N GLY A 281 15.02 -6.96 11.19
CA GLY A 281 14.98 -8.13 10.30
C GLY A 281 13.95 -8.03 9.18
N TYR A 282 13.52 -6.82 8.81
CA TYR A 282 12.71 -6.58 7.62
C TYR A 282 13.58 -6.49 6.37
N ASP A 283 13.00 -6.88 5.23
CA ASP A 283 13.56 -6.55 3.91
C ASP A 283 13.50 -5.03 3.66
N ARG A 284 14.24 -4.54 2.66
CA ARG A 284 14.20 -3.12 2.26
C ARG A 284 12.76 -2.74 1.87
N PRO A 285 12.14 -1.77 2.56
CA PRO A 285 10.76 -1.39 2.31
C PRO A 285 10.60 -0.73 0.94
N LEU A 286 9.40 -0.86 0.36
CA LEU A 286 8.94 0.01 -0.72
C LEU A 286 8.40 1.31 -0.10
N PHE A 287 8.99 2.44 -0.45
CA PHE A 287 8.45 3.76 -0.13
C PHE A 287 7.49 4.19 -1.23
N VAL A 288 6.30 4.65 -0.85
CA VAL A 288 5.28 5.10 -1.79
C VAL A 288 4.81 6.49 -1.39
N ALA A 289 4.83 7.44 -2.32
CA ALA A 289 4.36 8.80 -2.09
C ALA A 289 3.32 9.21 -3.13
N LEU A 290 2.46 10.16 -2.78
CA LEU A 290 1.80 11.01 -3.77
C LEU A 290 2.73 12.16 -4.11
N PHE A 291 2.71 12.59 -5.38
CA PHE A 291 3.49 13.75 -5.79
C PHE A 291 2.64 15.01 -5.58
N GLU A 292 2.98 15.80 -4.58
CA GLU A 292 2.20 16.98 -4.23
C GLU A 292 2.43 18.11 -5.25
N SER A 293 1.34 18.56 -5.87
CA SER A 293 1.32 19.73 -6.76
C SER A 293 0.97 21.03 -6.01
N GLY A 294 0.24 20.89 -4.89
CA GLY A 294 -0.36 21.96 -4.08
C GLY A 294 -1.07 23.05 -4.90
N THR A 295 -1.30 24.19 -4.26
CA THR A 295 -1.89 25.39 -4.89
C THR A 295 -0.87 26.53 -4.97
N PRO A 296 -1.12 27.59 -5.76
CA PRO A 296 -0.25 28.76 -5.81
C PRO A 296 -0.01 29.44 -4.45
N GLU A 297 -0.87 29.21 -3.46
CA GLU A 297 -0.72 29.76 -2.09
C GLU A 297 0.06 28.83 -1.14
N ILE A 298 0.19 27.54 -1.46
CA ILE A 298 0.67 26.50 -0.53
C ILE A 298 1.92 25.77 -1.05
N ALA A 299 2.04 25.53 -2.37
CA ALA A 299 3.20 24.84 -2.94
C ALA A 299 4.36 25.81 -3.25
N THR A 300 5.53 25.50 -2.70
CA THR A 300 6.78 26.17 -3.09
C THR A 300 7.39 25.48 -4.32
N SER A 301 8.00 26.26 -5.22
CA SER A 301 8.76 25.69 -6.34
C SER A 301 9.87 24.74 -5.86
N ALA A 302 10.42 24.99 -4.67
CA ALA A 302 11.43 24.13 -4.04
C ALA A 302 10.92 22.72 -3.74
N ALA A 303 9.70 22.57 -3.19
CA ALA A 303 9.12 21.26 -2.91
C ALA A 303 8.81 20.47 -4.20
N ILE A 304 8.33 21.16 -5.24
CA ILE A 304 8.08 20.52 -6.56
C ILE A 304 9.40 20.06 -7.19
N GLU A 305 10.42 20.91 -7.19
CA GLU A 305 11.75 20.57 -7.72
C GLU A 305 12.39 19.41 -6.94
N GLY A 306 12.30 19.42 -5.61
CA GLY A 306 12.85 18.37 -4.76
C GLY A 306 12.15 17.02 -4.96
N GLN A 307 10.81 17.00 -5.03
CA GLN A 307 10.05 15.80 -5.38
C GLN A 307 10.38 15.31 -6.80
N TRP A 308 10.52 16.23 -7.75
CA TRP A 308 10.90 15.88 -9.11
C TRP A 308 12.28 15.23 -9.16
N GLU A 309 13.27 15.77 -8.45
CA GLU A 309 14.60 15.15 -8.35
C GLU A 309 14.50 13.74 -7.76
N LEU A 310 13.71 13.53 -6.69
CA LEU A 310 13.48 12.20 -6.13
C LEU A 310 12.78 11.24 -7.11
N ALA A 311 11.93 11.72 -8.01
CA ALA A 311 11.20 10.85 -8.94
C ALA A 311 12.12 10.11 -9.93
N TRP A 312 13.35 10.57 -10.12
CA TRP A 312 14.32 9.93 -11.01
C TRP A 312 15.73 9.76 -10.43
N ASN A 313 16.03 10.41 -9.31
CA ASN A 313 17.31 10.36 -8.61
C ASN A 313 17.10 10.14 -7.09
N HIS A 314 16.62 8.95 -6.74
CA HIS A 314 16.44 8.50 -5.35
C HIS A 314 17.52 7.48 -4.91
N GLY A 315 18.67 7.47 -5.58
CA GLY A 315 19.74 6.52 -5.31
C GLY A 315 19.29 5.07 -5.47
N GLU A 316 19.63 4.22 -4.50
CA GLU A 316 19.22 2.81 -4.49
C GLU A 316 17.89 2.57 -3.76
N HIS A 317 17.22 3.61 -3.23
CA HIS A 317 16.00 3.44 -2.46
C HIS A 317 14.84 2.95 -3.33
N ARG A 318 14.00 2.07 -2.80
CA ARG A 318 12.80 1.60 -3.51
C ARG A 318 11.68 2.63 -3.35
N LEU A 319 11.77 3.74 -4.07
CA LEU A 319 10.78 4.84 -4.02
C LEU A 319 9.94 4.87 -5.30
N VAL A 320 8.62 4.93 -5.14
CA VAL A 320 7.69 5.18 -6.24
C VAL A 320 6.71 6.31 -5.90
N PHE A 321 6.45 7.16 -6.88
CA PHE A 321 5.32 8.09 -6.83
C PHE A 321 4.10 7.42 -7.46
N ALA A 322 3.08 7.14 -6.64
CA ALA A 322 1.89 6.42 -7.06
C ALA A 322 1.06 7.23 -8.06
N ALA A 323 0.93 8.54 -7.82
CA ALA A 323 0.16 9.48 -8.62
C ALA A 323 0.48 10.93 -8.22
N PRO A 324 0.23 11.92 -9.09
CA PRO A 324 0.24 13.33 -8.69
C PRO A 324 -1.04 13.73 -7.95
N SER A 325 -0.95 14.58 -6.92
CA SER A 325 -2.08 14.89 -6.05
C SER A 325 -3.19 15.70 -6.73
N TYR A 326 -2.87 16.49 -7.78
CA TYR A 326 -3.88 17.21 -8.56
C TYR A 326 -4.93 16.31 -9.20
N MET A 327 -4.68 15.00 -9.33
CA MET A 327 -5.67 14.10 -9.92
C MET A 327 -6.82 13.75 -8.97
N PHE A 328 -6.69 14.03 -7.67
CA PHE A 328 -7.66 13.66 -6.65
C PHE A 328 -8.52 14.84 -6.21
N ALA A 329 -9.72 14.53 -5.73
CA ALA A 329 -10.61 15.55 -5.17
C ALA A 329 -10.05 16.03 -3.82
N LEU A 330 -9.69 17.31 -3.76
CA LEU A 330 -9.20 17.98 -2.57
C LEU A 330 -10.29 18.89 -1.97
N ASP A 331 -10.24 19.07 -0.64
CA ASP A 331 -11.02 20.06 0.08
C ASP A 331 -10.38 21.46 -0.04
N PRO A 332 -11.03 22.54 0.47
CA PRO A 332 -10.47 23.89 0.40
C PRO A 332 -9.14 24.11 1.16
N PHE A 333 -8.66 23.12 1.92
CA PHE A 333 -7.40 23.14 2.67
C PHE A 333 -6.35 22.22 2.04
N ASP A 334 -6.55 21.84 0.77
CA ASP A 334 -5.68 20.93 0.02
C ASP A 334 -5.54 19.55 0.68
N ARG A 335 -6.55 19.07 1.42
CA ARG A 335 -6.59 17.69 1.94
C ARG A 335 -7.44 16.83 1.04
N LEU A 336 -7.12 15.54 0.96
CA LEU A 336 -7.98 14.60 0.23
C LEU A 336 -9.38 14.58 0.85
N THR A 337 -10.39 14.74 0.00
CA THR A 337 -11.77 14.36 0.35
C THR A 337 -11.85 12.84 0.53
N GLU A 338 -12.96 12.33 1.08
CA GLU A 338 -13.15 10.90 1.28
C GLU A 338 -13.08 10.12 -0.05
N ASP A 339 -13.72 10.63 -1.11
CA ASP A 339 -13.66 10.03 -2.44
C ASP A 339 -12.26 10.17 -3.07
N GLY A 340 -11.61 11.33 -2.89
CA GLY A 340 -10.23 11.53 -3.31
C GLY A 340 -9.25 10.55 -2.64
N ALA A 341 -9.46 10.26 -1.35
CA ALA A 341 -8.64 9.32 -0.59
C ALA A 341 -8.86 7.87 -1.02
N ARG A 342 -10.09 7.50 -1.41
CA ARG A 342 -10.37 6.18 -2.01
C ARG A 342 -9.69 6.01 -3.37
N ASP A 343 -9.80 6.99 -4.25
CA ASP A 343 -9.13 6.99 -5.55
C ASP A 343 -7.60 6.91 -5.37
N ALA A 344 -7.05 7.70 -4.43
CA ALA A 344 -5.62 7.70 -4.11
C ALA A 344 -5.17 6.35 -3.55
N ALA A 345 -5.96 5.74 -2.68
CA ALA A 345 -5.67 4.42 -2.13
C ALA A 345 -5.62 3.33 -3.20
N GLU A 346 -6.49 3.39 -4.22
CA GLU A 346 -6.43 2.46 -5.35
C GLU A 346 -5.17 2.67 -6.20
N MET A 347 -4.78 3.91 -6.49
CA MET A 347 -3.53 4.21 -7.19
C MET A 347 -2.30 3.71 -6.42
N VAL A 348 -2.27 3.98 -5.11
CA VAL A 348 -1.22 3.50 -4.21
C VAL A 348 -1.20 1.97 -4.15
N ALA A 349 -2.35 1.32 -4.01
CA ALA A 349 -2.42 -0.15 -3.98
C ALA A 349 -1.89 -0.77 -5.28
N ARG A 350 -2.14 -0.16 -6.44
CA ARG A 350 -1.55 -0.61 -7.72
C ARG A 350 -0.04 -0.39 -7.77
N ALA A 351 0.46 0.74 -7.26
CA ALA A 351 1.88 1.00 -7.14
C ALA A 351 2.57 -0.02 -6.21
N VAL A 352 1.95 -0.37 -5.08
CA VAL A 352 2.44 -1.40 -4.15
C VAL A 352 2.53 -2.76 -4.82
N LEU A 353 1.51 -3.17 -5.59
CA LEU A 353 1.52 -4.46 -6.30
C LEU A 353 2.50 -4.52 -7.47
N ALA A 354 2.74 -3.40 -8.15
CA ALA A 354 3.66 -3.32 -9.27
C ALA A 354 5.12 -3.07 -8.83
N GLU A 355 5.32 -2.62 -7.60
CA GLU A 355 6.63 -2.32 -7.01
C GLU A 355 7.46 -1.41 -7.93
N GLU A 356 8.70 -1.80 -8.24
CA GLU A 356 9.66 -1.03 -9.04
C GLU A 356 9.25 -0.87 -10.51
N THR A 357 8.26 -1.63 -10.97
CA THR A 357 7.71 -1.50 -12.32
C THR A 357 6.67 -0.39 -12.42
N TRP A 358 6.18 0.15 -11.29
CA TRP A 358 5.29 1.30 -11.31
C TRP A 358 6.03 2.59 -11.65
N ARG A 359 5.49 3.36 -12.60
CA ARG A 359 6.04 4.67 -12.96
C ARG A 359 4.96 5.55 -13.59
N CYS A 360 4.72 6.71 -13.00
CA CYS A 360 3.99 7.79 -13.66
C CYS A 360 4.89 8.46 -14.70
N PRO A 361 4.35 9.08 -15.77
CA PRO A 361 5.17 9.85 -16.71
C PRO A 361 5.96 10.96 -15.99
N VAL A 362 7.26 11.05 -16.25
CA VAL A 362 8.15 12.07 -15.67
C VAL A 362 8.81 12.86 -16.78
N LEU A 363 8.63 14.18 -16.79
CA LEU A 363 9.28 15.07 -17.76
C LEU A 363 10.72 15.35 -17.32
N HIS A 364 11.69 15.17 -18.21
CA HIS A 364 13.13 15.27 -17.87
C HIS A 364 13.84 16.47 -18.49
N LEU A 365 13.42 16.85 -19.70
CA LEU A 365 14.17 17.81 -20.49
C LEU A 365 13.22 18.72 -21.27
N ALA A 366 13.52 20.01 -21.30
CA ALA A 366 12.83 21.02 -22.11
C ALA A 366 13.85 21.75 -23.00
N GLU A 367 13.84 21.43 -24.30
CA GLU A 367 14.75 21.97 -25.30
C GLU A 367 14.00 22.86 -26.29
N ARG A 368 14.30 24.16 -26.28
CA ARG A 368 13.83 25.09 -27.30
C ARG A 368 14.58 24.83 -28.60
N SER A 369 13.84 24.52 -29.65
CA SER A 369 14.39 24.24 -30.97
C SER A 369 15.26 25.40 -31.46
N VAL A 370 16.39 25.09 -32.07
CA VAL A 370 17.18 26.08 -32.83
C VAL A 370 16.63 26.32 -34.23
N LEU A 371 15.73 25.44 -34.70
CA LEU A 371 15.04 25.55 -35.98
C LEU A 371 13.74 26.36 -35.84
N GLY A 372 13.18 26.82 -36.95
CA GLY A 372 11.87 27.49 -36.97
C GLY A 372 11.79 28.78 -36.13
N GLY A 373 12.92 29.46 -35.90
CA GLY A 373 13.00 30.67 -35.07
C GLY A 373 12.86 30.41 -33.57
N GLY A 374 12.96 29.16 -33.12
CA GLY A 374 12.89 28.76 -31.71
C GLY A 374 11.57 29.02 -31.02
N LYS A 375 10.49 28.84 -31.76
CA LYS A 375 9.11 28.93 -31.26
C LYS A 375 8.58 27.64 -30.66
N THR A 376 9.29 26.52 -30.80
CA THR A 376 8.87 25.22 -30.30
C THR A 376 9.83 24.75 -29.23
N ILE A 377 9.29 24.29 -28.11
CA ILE A 377 10.03 23.60 -27.05
C ILE A 377 9.67 22.11 -27.13
N ARG A 378 10.66 21.26 -27.35
CA ARG A 378 10.53 19.82 -27.25
C ARG A 378 10.72 19.42 -25.80
N VAL A 379 9.75 18.69 -25.25
CA VAL A 379 9.81 18.14 -23.90
C VAL A 379 9.95 16.63 -24.00
N VAL A 380 10.98 16.06 -23.38
CA VAL A 380 11.20 14.61 -23.35
C VAL A 380 10.79 14.06 -21.99
N ALA A 381 9.98 13.01 -22.00
CA ALA A 381 9.53 12.30 -20.82
C ALA A 381 10.12 10.89 -20.73
N ARG A 382 10.05 10.32 -19.53
CA ARG A 382 10.12 8.88 -19.31
C ARG A 382 8.74 8.39 -18.90
N SER A 383 8.19 7.44 -19.66
CA SER A 383 6.90 6.80 -19.40
C SER A 383 6.99 5.30 -19.71
N ILE A 384 6.05 4.50 -19.21
CA ILE A 384 5.97 3.07 -19.55
C ILE A 384 5.37 2.88 -20.94
N ALA A 385 4.40 3.71 -21.29
CA ALA A 385 3.66 3.66 -22.54
C ALA A 385 3.60 5.05 -23.21
N PRO A 386 3.22 5.14 -24.50
CA PRO A 386 3.13 6.41 -25.22
C PRO A 386 2.34 7.47 -24.47
N LEU A 387 2.83 8.71 -24.56
CA LEU A 387 2.19 9.85 -23.94
C LEU A 387 0.86 10.18 -24.62
N ILE A 388 -0.13 10.55 -23.82
CA ILE A 388 -1.46 10.97 -24.25
C ILE A 388 -1.76 12.31 -23.58
N ILE A 389 -2.08 13.32 -24.39
CA ILE A 389 -2.76 14.53 -23.93
C ILE A 389 -4.25 14.23 -23.93
N ASP A 390 -4.85 14.15 -22.75
CA ASP A 390 -6.25 13.82 -22.58
C ASP A 390 -7.13 14.99 -23.03
N ALA A 391 -8.01 14.72 -24.00
CA ALA A 391 -8.89 15.73 -24.58
C ALA A 391 -10.10 16.05 -23.69
N ASP A 392 -10.45 15.16 -22.76
CA ASP A 392 -11.53 15.39 -21.81
C ASP A 392 -11.13 16.43 -20.75
N ASP A 393 -9.82 16.67 -20.59
CA ASP A 393 -9.23 17.61 -19.65
C ASP A 393 -9.93 17.60 -18.27
N PRO A 394 -9.92 16.45 -17.58
CA PRO A 394 -10.76 16.23 -16.40
C PRO A 394 -10.41 17.16 -15.23
N PHE A 395 -9.29 17.88 -15.31
CA PHE A 395 -8.79 18.79 -14.28
C PHE A 395 -8.80 20.26 -14.69
N GLY A 396 -9.25 20.59 -15.90
CA GLY A 396 -9.28 21.97 -16.37
C GLY A 396 -7.88 22.58 -16.60
N ALA A 397 -6.92 21.78 -17.03
CA ALA A 397 -5.56 22.20 -17.39
C ALA A 397 -5.52 23.12 -18.62
N GLY A 398 -6.62 23.18 -19.37
CA GLY A 398 -6.87 24.13 -20.46
C GLY A 398 -6.06 23.86 -21.72
N LYS A 399 -6.02 24.86 -22.61
CA LYS A 399 -5.42 24.72 -23.96
C LYS A 399 -3.91 24.49 -23.95
N SER A 400 -3.24 24.76 -22.84
CA SER A 400 -1.81 24.46 -22.69
C SER A 400 -1.58 23.08 -22.07
N ALA A 401 -2.62 22.27 -21.83
CA ALA A 401 -2.50 20.94 -21.22
C ALA A 401 -1.74 20.93 -19.88
N GLY A 402 -1.78 22.05 -19.14
CA GLY A 402 -1.05 22.24 -17.87
C GLY A 402 0.36 22.78 -18.01
N PHE A 403 0.84 23.09 -19.23
CA PHE A 403 2.14 23.72 -19.43
C PHE A 403 2.09 25.25 -19.25
N THR A 404 3.14 25.81 -18.66
CA THR A 404 3.29 27.26 -18.41
C THR A 404 4.73 27.72 -18.68
N LEU A 405 4.89 28.97 -19.12
CA LEU A 405 6.20 29.61 -19.23
C LEU A 405 6.46 30.44 -17.97
N VAL A 406 7.49 30.07 -17.22
CA VAL A 406 7.91 30.79 -16.02
C VAL A 406 9.15 31.61 -16.33
N GLY A 407 9.17 32.88 -15.95
CA GLY A 407 10.31 33.78 -16.21
C GLY A 407 10.47 34.24 -17.66
N ALA A 408 9.42 34.15 -18.50
CA ALA A 408 9.41 34.72 -19.85
C ALA A 408 9.16 36.24 -19.81
N GLU A 409 10.19 37.03 -20.12
CA GLU A 409 10.18 38.50 -20.01
C GLU A 409 9.66 39.17 -21.28
N ASN A 410 9.78 38.51 -22.43
CA ASN A 410 9.35 39.07 -23.71
C ASN A 410 7.85 38.87 -24.01
N GLY A 411 7.08 38.29 -23.09
CA GLY A 411 5.63 38.07 -23.22
C GLY A 411 5.25 36.99 -24.25
N ALA A 412 6.10 35.99 -24.47
CA ALA A 412 5.76 34.81 -25.26
C ALA A 412 4.61 34.00 -24.61
N LYS A 413 3.77 33.39 -25.42
CA LYS A 413 2.61 32.61 -24.97
C LYS A 413 2.57 31.25 -25.64
N ILE A 414 2.21 30.22 -24.87
CA ILE A 414 1.90 28.88 -25.40
C ILE A 414 0.62 28.96 -26.23
N LYS A 415 0.67 28.43 -27.45
CA LYS A 415 -0.45 28.42 -28.41
C LYS A 415 -1.02 27.02 -28.63
N LYS A 416 -0.17 26.00 -28.54
CA LYS A 416 -0.53 24.61 -28.82
C LYS A 416 0.44 23.68 -28.09
N VAL A 417 -0.09 22.56 -27.61
CA VAL A 417 0.68 21.44 -27.09
C VAL A 417 0.22 20.18 -27.81
N GLU A 418 1.15 19.35 -28.27
CA GLU A 418 0.83 18.08 -28.92
C GLU A 418 1.90 17.02 -28.65
N CYS A 419 1.51 15.74 -28.72
CA CYS A 419 2.47 14.64 -28.73
C CYS A 419 3.26 14.65 -30.04
N ASP A 420 4.55 14.33 -29.97
CA ASP A 420 5.38 14.19 -31.17
C ASP A 420 5.08 12.84 -31.86
N SER A 421 4.66 12.90 -33.14
CA SER A 421 4.40 11.70 -33.94
C SER A 421 5.64 10.85 -34.22
N SER A 422 6.84 11.43 -34.12
CA SER A 422 8.11 10.74 -34.37
C SER A 422 8.74 10.14 -33.11
N ASP A 423 8.25 10.51 -31.93
CA ASP A 423 8.75 10.06 -30.64
C ASP A 423 7.61 10.00 -29.61
N PRO A 424 7.11 8.81 -29.28
CA PRO A 424 5.96 8.64 -28.38
C PRO A 424 6.24 9.10 -26.94
N MET A 425 7.49 9.44 -26.59
CA MET A 425 7.90 9.96 -25.29
C MET A 425 8.13 11.47 -25.30
N ALA A 426 7.83 12.17 -26.39
CA ALA A 426 8.04 13.61 -26.50
C ALA A 426 6.74 14.41 -26.72
N ILE A 427 6.74 15.61 -26.16
CA ILE A 427 5.70 16.63 -26.33
C ILE A 427 6.30 17.85 -27.02
N LEU A 428 5.56 18.45 -27.94
CA LEU A 428 5.90 19.71 -28.60
C LEU A 428 5.04 20.82 -28.03
N VAL A 429 5.67 21.80 -27.37
CA VAL A 429 5.04 23.01 -26.86
C VAL A 429 5.34 24.16 -27.82
N HIS A 430 4.31 24.66 -28.51
CA HIS A 430 4.45 25.71 -29.51
C HIS A 430 4.08 27.07 -28.91
N CYS A 431 4.98 28.04 -29.08
CA CYS A 431 4.80 29.43 -28.67
C CYS A 431 4.52 30.34 -29.88
N ASP A 432 3.91 31.50 -29.66
CA ASP A 432 3.70 32.51 -30.71
C ASP A 432 5.00 33.16 -31.20
N LYS A 433 5.93 33.35 -30.28
CA LYS A 433 7.30 33.81 -30.51
C LYS A 433 8.27 33.05 -29.63
N ARG A 434 9.57 33.17 -29.94
CA ARG A 434 10.65 32.60 -29.14
C ARG A 434 10.52 33.10 -27.68
N PRO A 435 10.34 32.23 -26.68
CA PRO A 435 10.32 32.67 -25.30
C PRO A 435 11.73 33.04 -24.85
N GLU A 436 11.87 34.18 -24.16
CA GLU A 436 13.15 34.73 -23.69
C GLU A 436 13.01 35.26 -22.27
N GLY A 437 14.07 35.14 -21.47
CA GLY A 437 14.15 35.63 -20.10
C GLY A 437 15.33 35.03 -19.34
N THR A 438 15.74 35.68 -18.25
CA THR A 438 16.98 35.35 -17.53
C THR A 438 16.88 34.03 -16.75
N ASN A 439 15.68 33.70 -16.25
CA ASN A 439 15.37 32.47 -15.53
C ASN A 439 14.23 31.71 -16.21
N LEU A 440 14.32 31.56 -17.53
CA LEU A 440 13.26 30.94 -18.32
C LEU A 440 13.13 29.44 -18.02
N ARG A 441 11.93 29.04 -17.62
CA ARG A 441 11.58 27.66 -17.29
C ARG A 441 10.24 27.26 -17.89
N LEU A 442 10.04 25.97 -18.07
CA LEU A 442 8.77 25.36 -18.46
C LEU A 442 8.19 24.63 -17.25
N GLY A 443 7.04 25.09 -16.77
CA GLY A 443 6.25 24.39 -15.76
C GLY A 443 5.29 23.39 -16.42
N TYR A 444 5.04 22.26 -15.76
CA TYR A 444 3.91 21.37 -16.03
C TYR A 444 3.18 21.10 -14.72
N ALA A 445 1.86 21.26 -14.72
CA ALA A 445 1.01 21.21 -13.51
C ALA A 445 1.55 22.12 -12.39
N HIS A 446 2.15 23.25 -12.78
CA HIS A 446 2.69 24.27 -11.90
C HIS A 446 2.54 25.63 -12.56
N ASP A 447 1.77 26.52 -11.95
CA ASP A 447 1.67 27.92 -12.34
C ASP A 447 1.78 28.83 -11.10
N PRO A 448 2.90 29.54 -10.91
CA PRO A 448 3.07 30.45 -9.78
C PRO A 448 2.18 31.70 -9.88
N GLN A 449 1.53 31.95 -11.02
CA GLN A 449 0.67 33.11 -11.26
C GLN A 449 -0.81 32.74 -11.41
N ALA A 450 -1.16 31.45 -11.36
CA ALA A 450 -2.55 31.06 -11.42
C ALA A 450 -3.32 31.59 -10.19
N GLY A 451 -4.49 32.16 -10.42
CA GLY A 451 -5.43 32.47 -9.34
C GLY A 451 -6.04 31.19 -8.74
N LYS A 452 -7.00 31.32 -7.81
CA LYS A 452 -7.73 30.20 -7.17
C LYS A 452 -8.66 29.40 -8.10
N SER A 453 -8.35 29.31 -9.39
CA SER A 453 -9.20 28.57 -10.32
C SER A 453 -8.97 27.07 -10.15
N PRO A 454 -10.03 26.24 -10.18
CA PRO A 454 -9.88 24.80 -10.35
C PRO A 454 -8.96 24.53 -11.54
N GLY A 455 -7.93 23.69 -11.35
CA GLY A 455 -6.94 23.37 -12.40
C GLY A 455 -5.64 24.19 -12.38
N ALA A 456 -5.47 25.14 -11.46
CA ALA A 456 -4.31 26.04 -11.39
C ALA A 456 -2.93 25.33 -11.36
N ASN A 457 -2.85 24.14 -10.78
CA ASN A 457 -1.64 23.29 -10.78
C ASN A 457 -2.00 21.86 -11.22
N ALA A 458 -2.72 21.73 -12.32
CA ALA A 458 -3.10 20.44 -12.90
C ALA A 458 -2.58 20.31 -14.33
N GLY A 459 -2.53 19.07 -14.82
CA GLY A 459 -2.15 18.79 -16.19
C GLY A 459 -2.96 17.66 -16.79
N SER A 460 -3.02 17.61 -18.13
CA SER A 460 -3.78 16.60 -18.87
C SER A 460 -2.89 15.60 -19.59
N LEU A 461 -1.61 15.49 -19.21
CA LEU A 461 -0.68 14.51 -19.76
C LEU A 461 -0.70 13.22 -18.93
N ARG A 462 -0.88 12.08 -19.59
CA ARG A 462 -0.87 10.74 -18.98
C ARG A 462 -0.27 9.70 -19.93
N ASP A 463 -0.22 8.45 -19.49
CA ASP A 463 -0.05 7.30 -20.37
C ASP A 463 -1.38 6.53 -20.60
N ASP A 464 -1.29 5.32 -21.14
CA ASP A 464 -2.43 4.47 -21.49
C ASP A 464 -2.92 3.54 -20.37
N TRP A 465 -2.26 3.53 -19.20
CA TRP A 465 -2.69 2.71 -18.09
C TRP A 465 -4.01 3.24 -17.53
N GLN A 466 -4.94 2.34 -17.25
CA GLN A 466 -6.23 2.69 -16.70
C GLN A 466 -6.74 1.67 -15.68
N LEU A 467 -7.53 2.14 -14.72
CA LEU A 467 -8.27 1.34 -13.75
C LEU A 467 -9.65 1.94 -13.53
N GLN A 468 -10.70 1.13 -13.69
CA GLN A 468 -12.04 1.54 -13.27
C GLN A 468 -12.10 1.52 -11.74
N GLY A 469 -12.04 2.70 -11.12
CA GLY A 469 -12.04 2.83 -9.68
C GLY A 469 -13.41 2.56 -9.06
N ARG A 470 -13.44 2.22 -7.77
CA ARG A 470 -14.69 1.91 -7.04
C ARG A 470 -15.61 3.11 -6.87
N SER A 471 -15.09 4.32 -6.95
CA SER A 471 -15.86 5.57 -7.05
C SER A 471 -16.66 5.68 -8.37
N GLY A 472 -16.43 4.78 -9.32
CA GLY A 472 -16.98 4.84 -10.68
C GLY A 472 -16.14 5.70 -11.62
N ARG A 473 -15.07 6.33 -11.13
CA ARG A 473 -14.15 7.13 -11.93
C ARG A 473 -13.08 6.26 -12.59
N MET A 474 -12.74 6.58 -13.84
CA MET A 474 -11.56 6.00 -14.48
C MET A 474 -10.29 6.67 -13.95
N LEU A 475 -9.39 5.88 -13.40
CA LEU A 475 -8.09 6.31 -12.91
C LEU A 475 -7.03 6.03 -13.98
N TYR A 476 -6.08 6.96 -14.13
CA TYR A 476 -4.96 6.86 -15.07
C TYR A 476 -3.63 7.20 -14.38
N ARG A 477 -2.50 6.83 -14.98
CA ARG A 477 -1.19 7.35 -14.56
C ARG A 477 -0.92 8.69 -15.23
N TRP A 478 -1.19 9.76 -14.48
CA TRP A 478 -0.93 11.13 -14.91
C TRP A 478 0.52 11.53 -14.70
N ALA A 479 1.02 12.44 -15.54
CA ALA A 479 2.39 12.93 -15.46
C ALA A 479 2.64 13.71 -14.17
N LEU A 480 3.83 13.59 -13.62
CA LEU A 480 4.23 14.28 -12.40
C LEU A 480 4.52 15.77 -12.67
N PRO A 481 4.15 16.69 -11.77
CA PRO A 481 4.52 18.10 -11.85
C PRO A 481 6.03 18.31 -11.98
N VAL A 482 6.43 19.37 -12.67
CA VAL A 482 7.84 19.75 -12.81
C VAL A 482 8.00 21.23 -13.12
N LEU A 483 9.19 21.76 -12.83
CA LEU A 483 9.69 23.04 -13.32
C LEU A 483 11.06 22.83 -14.00
N LEU A 484 11.10 22.76 -15.33
CA LEU A 484 12.31 22.47 -16.10
C LEU A 484 12.99 23.75 -16.61
N PRO A 485 14.32 23.87 -16.53
CA PRO A 485 15.04 24.92 -17.26
C PRO A 485 14.85 24.73 -18.76
N ILE A 486 14.60 25.82 -19.49
CA ILE A 486 14.55 25.79 -20.95
C ILE A 486 15.96 26.05 -21.49
N THR A 487 16.51 25.07 -22.20
CA THR A 487 17.81 25.20 -22.88
C THR A 487 17.62 25.22 -24.39
N ASP A 488 18.57 25.77 -25.14
CA ASP A 488 18.55 25.64 -26.60
C ASP A 488 19.06 24.24 -26.98
N GLY A 489 18.28 23.52 -27.80
CA GLY A 489 18.55 22.13 -28.17
C GLY A 489 17.46 21.51 -29.06
N GLY A 490 17.47 20.19 -29.24
CA GLY A 490 16.31 19.48 -29.82
C GLY A 490 16.09 19.56 -31.35
N GLY A 491 17.13 19.85 -32.16
CA GLY A 491 17.04 19.77 -33.62
C GLY A 491 17.36 18.37 -34.15
N ARG A 492 16.37 17.47 -34.25
CA ARG A 492 16.42 16.43 -35.30
C ARG A 492 15.52 16.89 -36.43
N ASP A 493 16.04 16.84 -37.65
CA ASP A 493 15.24 17.06 -38.85
C ASP A 493 14.06 16.08 -38.83
N ALA A 494 12.85 16.62 -38.99
CA ALA A 494 11.66 15.82 -39.24
C ALA A 494 11.73 15.17 -40.62
#